data_AF-A0AA88GYA0-F1
#
_entry.id   AF-A0AA88GYA0-F1
#
_cell.length_a   1.000
_cell.length_b   1.000
_cell.length_c   1.000
_cell.angle_alpha   90.00
_cell.angle_beta   90.00
_cell.angle_gamma   90.00
#
_symmetry.space_group_name_H-M   'P 1'
#
loop_
_entity.id
_entity.type
_entity.pdbx_description
1 polymer ?
#
loop_
_entity_poly.entity_id
_entity_poly.type
_entity_poly.pdbx_seq_one_letter_code
_entity_poly.pdbx_strand_id
1 'polypeptide(L)'
;MIPPTPPLDAYLFQPSTSSNEPIPVRLDEATSAAEDYQKGLKGEEQWVSEVLDFSSSYSGALTGSYGPIHVVGPCSVFPQLRSSGTCWCPQTASGSQFITVAFEQPVIAKAIHIYETSHPGSVVRIRCKKYKEGEEGIKPSKVSKLVTTVSNAITGNSSAPHLNYNSDDWVTVFERSAPAYTNGKAEDFCPPLKFKNIKTRIIRVDMVLAGWSEIDAIKLVGKPKIEYFESQLTALSAVYKKMFKDALFTDILLIHTKSGKQIKAHKSILTRRSEFFKAMVECDMIESKTSVIEFDEDISYEIFESVIEYVYTNHIEVNMDNIFHVYVLADKLLIHSLCTYCGRMFSTFINDDNVFKLSQIAKQFRSYKLNEIAMEWIVDSYTELFMTKEFAELDKDDLLVVCKRLAEKHSGYESTTKVSLPSLPPQPRCAEPWQDEESEC
;
A
#
# COMPACT_ATOMS: atom_id res chain seq x y z
N MET A 1 -78.15 31.98 6.62
CA MET A 1 -77.69 33.30 6.15
C MET A 1 -76.50 33.06 5.26
N ILE A 2 -76.68 33.26 3.95
CA ILE A 2 -75.62 33.22 2.94
C ILE A 2 -75.48 34.65 2.43
N PRO A 3 -74.28 35.25 2.47
CA PRO A 3 -73.92 36.40 1.66
C PRO A 3 -72.71 36.05 0.73
N PRO A 4 -72.41 36.84 -0.30
CA PRO A 4 -72.42 36.38 -1.69
C PRO A 4 -71.04 36.31 -2.35
N THR A 5 -70.96 35.63 -3.49
CA THR A 5 -69.88 35.77 -4.49
C THR A 5 -69.96 37.11 -5.23
N PRO A 6 -68.81 37.79 -5.44
CA PRO A 6 -68.61 38.69 -6.59
C PRO A 6 -67.32 38.30 -7.38
N PRO A 7 -67.01 38.91 -8.55
CA PRO A 7 -67.28 38.33 -9.87
C PRO A 7 -66.02 37.95 -10.67
N LEU A 8 -66.25 37.25 -11.79
CA LEU A 8 -65.27 36.99 -12.85
C LEU A 8 -64.96 38.25 -13.69
N ASP A 9 -63.75 38.24 -14.23
CA ASP A 9 -63.24 38.97 -15.40
C ASP A 9 -62.79 40.43 -15.24
N ALA A 10 -61.46 40.56 -15.11
CA ALA A 10 -60.70 41.42 -16.02
C ALA A 10 -59.39 40.69 -16.38
N TYR A 11 -59.48 39.77 -17.35
CA TYR A 11 -58.33 39.40 -18.18
C TYR A 11 -57.76 40.65 -18.82
N LEU A 12 -56.44 40.86 -18.76
CA LEU A 12 -55.59 41.31 -19.87
C LEU A 12 -54.09 41.19 -19.46
N PHE A 13 -53.43 40.15 -20.00
CA PHE A 13 -52.02 40.04 -20.45
C PHE A 13 -50.81 39.99 -19.46
N GLN A 14 -50.23 38.76 -19.39
CA GLN A 14 -48.79 38.36 -19.44
C GLN A 14 -47.87 38.50 -18.19
N PRO A 15 -46.73 37.76 -18.11
CA PRO A 15 -46.45 36.36 -18.44
C PRO A 15 -45.84 35.59 -17.22
N SER A 16 -45.79 34.26 -17.34
CA SER A 16 -45.24 33.32 -16.34
C SER A 16 -43.74 33.49 -16.06
N THR A 17 -43.36 33.60 -14.79
CA THR A 17 -42.02 33.23 -14.31
C THR A 17 -42.13 32.43 -13.02
N SER A 18 -41.75 31.15 -13.08
CA SER A 18 -41.53 30.29 -11.92
C SER A 18 -40.15 30.59 -11.35
N SER A 19 -40.09 31.22 -10.18
CA SER A 19 -38.87 31.31 -9.38
C SER A 19 -38.59 29.94 -8.75
N ASN A 20 -37.65 29.19 -9.34
CA ASN A 20 -36.93 28.13 -8.64
C ASN A 20 -36.00 28.81 -7.63
N GLU A 21 -36.44 28.97 -6.38
CA GLU A 21 -35.53 29.23 -5.28
C GLU A 21 -34.82 27.93 -4.88
N PRO A 22 -33.48 27.91 -4.76
CA PRO A 22 -32.76 26.76 -4.27
C PRO A 22 -33.05 26.56 -2.78
N ILE A 23 -33.44 25.33 -2.43
CA ILE A 23 -33.60 24.86 -1.04
C ILE A 23 -32.28 25.10 -0.29
N PRO A 24 -32.28 25.77 0.88
CA PRO A 24 -31.07 25.98 1.65
C PRO A 24 -30.61 24.65 2.25
N VAL A 25 -29.49 24.12 1.77
CA VAL A 25 -28.79 23.00 2.40
C VAL A 25 -28.30 23.47 3.76
N ARG A 26 -28.73 22.81 4.84
CA ARG A 26 -28.26 23.06 6.21
C ARG A 26 -26.74 22.91 6.25
N LEU A 27 -26.04 23.93 6.76
CA LEU A 27 -24.58 23.92 6.93
C LEU A 27 -24.07 22.69 7.71
N ASP A 28 -24.92 22.11 8.57
CA ASP A 28 -24.57 21.02 9.48
C ASP A 28 -24.35 19.66 8.75
N GLU A 29 -25.01 19.43 7.61
CA GLU A 29 -24.86 18.19 6.81
C GLU A 29 -23.60 18.22 5.93
N ALA A 30 -23.19 19.42 5.48
CA ALA A 30 -21.96 19.60 4.70
C ALA A 30 -20.69 19.40 5.55
N THR A 31 -20.73 19.79 6.83
CA THR A 31 -19.64 19.55 7.79
C THR A 31 -19.51 18.07 8.16
N SER A 32 -20.61 17.34 8.34
CA SER A 32 -20.58 15.88 8.57
C SER A 32 -20.00 15.12 7.37
N ALA A 33 -20.41 15.49 6.15
CA ALA A 33 -19.89 14.86 4.93
C ALA A 33 -18.39 15.15 4.68
N ALA A 34 -17.91 16.35 5.03
CA ALA A 34 -16.50 16.72 4.96
C ALA A 34 -15.65 15.99 6.02
N GLU A 35 -16.16 15.84 7.24
CA GLU A 35 -15.52 15.08 8.32
C GLU A 35 -15.49 13.57 8.04
N ASP A 36 -16.56 13.01 7.47
CA ASP A 36 -16.61 11.60 7.05
C ASP A 36 -15.74 11.33 5.81
N TYR A 37 -15.61 12.31 4.90
CA TYR A 37 -14.65 12.27 3.79
C TYR A 37 -13.20 12.25 4.31
N GLN A 38 -12.86 13.12 5.26
CA GLN A 38 -11.54 13.14 5.89
C GLN A 38 -11.24 11.86 6.70
N LYS A 39 -12.22 11.29 7.40
CA LYS A 39 -12.07 9.98 8.10
C LYS A 39 -11.82 8.81 7.14
N GLY A 40 -12.29 8.88 5.89
CA GLY A 40 -12.09 7.85 4.86
C GLY A 40 -10.71 7.84 4.17
N LEU A 41 -9.91 8.88 4.38
CA LEU A 41 -8.62 9.11 3.71
C LEU A 41 -7.42 8.42 4.37
N LYS A 42 -7.60 7.60 5.42
CA LYS A 42 -6.50 6.79 5.99
C LYS A 42 -5.83 5.94 4.90
N GLY A 43 -4.55 6.20 4.67
CA GLY A 43 -3.68 5.60 3.65
C GLY A 43 -2.24 6.00 3.91
N GLU A 44 -1.29 5.32 3.29
CA GLU A 44 0.11 5.68 3.31
C GLU A 44 0.29 7.05 2.64
N GLU A 45 0.97 7.95 3.34
CA GLU A 45 1.27 9.29 2.86
C GLU A 45 2.67 9.31 2.26
N GLN A 46 2.78 9.82 1.04
CA GLN A 46 4.05 9.98 0.36
C GLN A 46 4.21 11.40 -0.15
N TRP A 47 5.39 11.96 0.07
CA TRP A 47 5.83 13.22 -0.51
C TRP A 47 6.50 12.98 -1.85
N VAL A 48 6.58 14.03 -2.67
CA VAL A 48 7.31 13.96 -3.93
C VAL A 48 8.75 13.55 -3.67
N SER A 49 9.19 12.52 -4.39
CA SER A 49 10.54 11.97 -4.31
C SER A 49 11.44 12.45 -5.45
N GLU A 50 10.84 12.87 -6.57
CA GLU A 50 11.52 13.25 -7.80
C GLU A 50 10.61 14.14 -8.68
N VAL A 51 11.21 15.14 -9.33
CA VAL A 51 10.56 15.89 -10.42
C VAL A 51 11.01 15.29 -11.75
N LEU A 52 10.05 14.87 -12.57
CA LEU A 52 10.30 14.21 -13.86
C LEU A 52 10.27 15.18 -15.04
N ASP A 53 9.39 16.18 -15.00
CA ASP A 53 9.17 17.13 -16.09
C ASP A 53 8.46 18.39 -15.56
N PHE A 54 8.64 19.53 -16.22
CA PHE A 54 7.99 20.79 -15.87
C PHE A 54 8.01 21.76 -17.06
N SER A 55 7.07 22.69 -17.09
CA SER A 55 6.98 23.66 -18.19
C SER A 55 8.05 24.75 -18.13
N SER A 56 8.22 25.38 -16.95
CA SER A 56 9.16 26.47 -16.74
C SER A 56 9.42 26.71 -15.24
N SER A 57 10.42 27.52 -14.92
CA SER A 57 10.73 27.92 -13.55
C SER A 57 11.22 29.37 -13.48
N TYR A 58 10.88 30.07 -12.40
CA TYR A 58 11.26 31.48 -12.20
C TYR A 58 12.78 31.67 -12.13
N SER A 59 13.52 30.72 -11.57
CA SER A 59 14.97 30.70 -11.64
C SER A 59 15.52 29.29 -11.92
N GLY A 60 16.85 29.11 -11.84
CA GLY A 60 17.52 27.86 -12.22
C GLY A 60 16.92 26.62 -11.53
N ALA A 61 16.68 25.58 -12.32
CA ALA A 61 15.83 24.46 -11.88
C ALA A 61 16.34 23.66 -10.67
N LEU A 62 17.66 23.70 -10.42
CA LEU A 62 18.35 22.90 -9.39
C LEU A 62 18.90 23.69 -8.21
N THR A 63 19.31 24.93 -8.46
CA THR A 63 20.08 25.74 -7.50
C THR A 63 19.48 27.11 -7.28
N GLY A 64 18.41 27.43 -8.01
CA GLY A 64 17.74 28.71 -7.96
C GLY A 64 16.54 28.71 -7.01
N SER A 65 16.27 29.87 -6.40
CA SER A 65 15.04 30.11 -5.66
C SER A 65 13.82 29.91 -6.56
N TYR A 66 12.77 29.27 -6.08
CA TYR A 66 11.57 28.98 -6.88
C TYR A 66 11.73 27.86 -7.94
N GLY A 67 12.82 27.09 -7.89
CA GLY A 67 13.02 25.93 -8.76
C GLY A 67 12.06 24.76 -8.46
N PRO A 68 11.76 23.90 -9.45
CA PRO A 68 10.87 22.76 -9.26
C PRO A 68 11.41 21.73 -8.26
N ILE A 69 12.72 21.68 -8.05
CA ILE A 69 13.36 20.80 -7.07
C ILE A 69 12.81 21.01 -5.65
N HIS A 70 12.31 22.20 -5.33
CA HIS A 70 11.82 22.50 -3.99
C HIS A 70 10.47 21.85 -3.65
N VAL A 71 9.77 21.28 -4.64
CA VAL A 71 8.56 20.47 -4.39
C VAL A 71 8.91 19.08 -3.82
N VAL A 72 10.18 18.65 -3.90
CA VAL A 72 10.64 17.38 -3.35
C VAL A 72 10.67 17.43 -1.82
N GLY A 73 9.96 16.50 -1.19
CA GLY A 73 9.84 16.41 0.26
C GLY A 73 8.59 17.09 0.84
N PRO A 74 8.52 17.21 2.18
CA PRO A 74 7.40 17.82 2.88
C PRO A 74 7.36 19.34 2.72
N CYS A 75 6.19 19.93 3.01
CA CYS A 75 5.98 21.39 2.99
C CYS A 75 7.05 22.14 3.80
N SER A 76 7.54 23.24 3.24
CA SER A 76 8.54 24.11 3.88
C SER A 76 7.95 25.46 4.33
N VAL A 77 6.80 25.85 3.76
CA VAL A 77 6.20 27.19 3.90
C VAL A 77 4.75 27.13 4.36
N PHE A 78 3.96 26.19 3.85
CA PHE A 78 2.59 25.96 4.30
C PHE A 78 2.55 25.72 5.83
N PRO A 79 1.58 26.29 6.58
CA PRO A 79 0.34 26.97 6.14
C PRO A 79 0.46 28.49 5.94
N GLN A 80 1.67 29.04 5.84
CA GLN A 80 1.87 30.49 5.72
C GLN A 80 1.61 30.93 4.27
N LEU A 81 0.75 31.94 4.08
CA LEU A 81 0.54 32.59 2.78
C LEU A 81 1.68 33.58 2.53
N ARG A 82 2.82 33.08 2.07
CA ARG A 82 3.96 33.92 1.69
C ARG A 82 4.69 33.32 0.50
N SER A 83 5.28 34.21 -0.28
CA SER A 83 6.25 33.84 -1.30
C SER A 83 7.53 33.36 -0.64
N SER A 84 8.08 32.24 -1.11
CA SER A 84 9.34 31.69 -0.60
C SER A 84 10.18 31.11 -1.73
N GLY A 85 11.48 31.38 -1.70
CA GLY A 85 12.43 30.77 -2.63
C GLY A 85 12.54 29.24 -2.52
N THR A 86 11.85 28.63 -1.54
CA THR A 86 11.74 27.19 -1.32
C THR A 86 10.42 26.59 -1.84
N CYS A 87 9.64 27.33 -2.63
CA CYS A 87 8.51 26.77 -3.38
C CYS A 87 8.91 26.52 -4.84
N TRP A 88 8.03 25.97 -5.68
CA TRP A 88 8.15 26.08 -7.13
C TRP A 88 7.26 27.20 -7.65
N CYS A 89 7.84 28.05 -8.53
CA CYS A 89 7.10 29.07 -9.26
C CYS A 89 7.47 28.98 -10.75
N PRO A 90 6.48 28.95 -11.67
CA PRO A 90 6.74 29.03 -13.11
C PRO A 90 7.44 30.33 -13.52
N GLN A 91 8.01 30.38 -14.73
CA GLN A 91 8.74 31.57 -15.21
C GLN A 91 7.83 32.76 -15.52
N THR A 92 6.57 32.50 -15.86
CA THR A 92 5.59 33.53 -16.23
C THR A 92 4.45 33.56 -15.22
N ALA A 93 3.87 34.75 -15.01
CA ALA A 93 2.67 34.93 -14.19
C ALA A 93 1.37 34.62 -14.96
N SER A 94 1.46 34.20 -16.22
CA SER A 94 0.30 33.95 -17.08
C SER A 94 0.54 32.76 -18.01
N GLY A 95 -0.57 32.16 -18.46
CA GLY A 95 -0.56 31.04 -19.41
C GLY A 95 -0.60 29.67 -18.73
N SER A 96 -0.56 28.63 -19.56
CA SER A 96 -0.63 27.24 -19.11
C SER A 96 0.74 26.75 -18.64
N GLN A 97 0.80 26.18 -17.44
CA GLN A 97 2.01 25.64 -16.83
C GLN A 97 1.75 24.22 -16.35
N PHE A 98 2.80 23.42 -16.17
CA PHE A 98 2.67 22.07 -15.61
C PHE A 98 3.92 21.65 -14.84
N ILE A 99 3.72 20.70 -13.93
CA ILE A 99 4.79 19.92 -13.31
C ILE A 99 4.39 18.45 -13.23
N THR A 100 5.34 17.56 -13.48
CA THR A 100 5.19 16.11 -13.39
C THR A 100 6.16 15.58 -12.35
N VAL A 101 5.63 14.87 -11.36
CA VAL A 101 6.36 14.41 -10.17
C VAL A 101 6.17 12.91 -9.95
N ALA A 102 7.13 12.29 -9.30
CA ALA A 102 7.11 10.89 -8.89
C ALA A 102 7.20 10.72 -7.37
N PHE A 103 6.53 9.68 -6.87
CA PHE A 103 6.56 9.23 -5.47
C PHE A 103 7.46 8.01 -5.33
N GLU A 104 7.79 7.61 -4.10
CA GLU A 104 8.72 6.51 -3.87
C GLU A 104 8.12 5.18 -4.30
N GLN A 105 6.86 4.93 -3.96
CA GLN A 105 6.16 3.69 -4.23
C GLN A 105 4.82 3.92 -4.95
N PRO A 106 4.41 3.00 -5.85
CA PRO A 106 3.10 3.05 -6.46
C PRO A 106 2.00 2.70 -5.46
N VAL A 107 1.02 3.60 -5.31
CA VAL A 107 -0.15 3.40 -4.44
C VAL A 107 -1.44 3.52 -5.24
N ILE A 108 -2.50 2.89 -4.74
CA ILE A 108 -3.85 3.19 -5.14
C ILE A 108 -4.23 4.55 -4.56
N ALA A 109 -4.27 5.57 -5.42
CA ALA A 109 -4.53 6.95 -5.03
C ALA A 109 -5.91 7.10 -4.37
N LYS A 110 -5.91 7.66 -3.16
CA LYS A 110 -7.11 8.05 -2.41
C LYS A 110 -7.31 9.56 -2.38
N ALA A 111 -6.22 10.29 -2.15
CA ALA A 111 -6.19 11.75 -2.18
C ALA A 111 -4.87 12.26 -2.76
N ILE A 112 -4.94 13.45 -3.33
CA ILE A 112 -3.79 14.19 -3.85
C ILE A 112 -3.92 15.59 -3.28
N HIS A 113 -2.94 15.99 -2.48
CA HIS A 113 -2.85 17.30 -1.88
C HIS A 113 -1.83 18.14 -2.65
N ILE A 114 -2.21 19.36 -3.00
CA ILE A 114 -1.32 20.35 -3.62
C ILE A 114 -1.32 21.56 -2.69
N TYR A 115 -0.18 21.83 -2.07
CA TYR A 115 -0.02 22.92 -1.11
C TYR A 115 0.36 24.19 -1.87
N GLU A 116 -0.63 25.06 -2.12
CA GLU A 116 -0.44 26.34 -2.81
C GLU A 116 -0.24 27.48 -1.78
N THR A 117 0.92 28.14 -1.81
CA THR A 117 1.31 29.15 -0.78
C THR A 117 1.26 30.60 -1.26
N SER A 118 1.09 30.81 -2.57
CA SER A 118 0.96 32.12 -3.19
C SER A 118 -0.07 32.05 -4.30
N HIS A 119 -1.05 32.95 -4.29
CA HIS A 119 -2.18 33.01 -5.22
C HIS A 119 -2.79 31.62 -5.55
N PRO A 120 -3.26 30.88 -4.54
CA PRO A 120 -3.80 29.53 -4.70
C PRO A 120 -5.05 29.52 -5.58
N GLY A 121 -5.32 28.35 -6.16
CA GLY A 121 -6.44 28.17 -7.07
C GLY A 121 -6.06 28.30 -8.54
N SER A 122 -4.80 27.99 -8.89
CA SER A 122 -4.32 27.96 -10.28
C SER A 122 -4.45 26.59 -10.95
N VAL A 123 -4.53 25.50 -10.17
CA VAL A 123 -4.55 24.10 -10.65
C VAL A 123 -5.83 23.80 -11.44
N VAL A 124 -5.76 23.50 -12.73
CA VAL A 124 -6.95 23.20 -13.55
C VAL A 124 -7.16 21.72 -13.83
N ARG A 125 -6.09 20.91 -13.78
CA ARG A 125 -6.17 19.48 -14.08
C ARG A 125 -5.10 18.70 -13.30
N ILE A 126 -5.48 17.52 -12.82
CA ILE A 126 -4.55 16.54 -12.24
C ILE A 126 -4.70 15.25 -13.03
N ARG A 127 -3.56 14.71 -13.48
CA ARG A 127 -3.48 13.45 -14.21
C ARG A 127 -2.56 12.47 -13.49
N CYS A 128 -2.94 11.20 -13.46
CA CYS A 128 -2.13 10.11 -12.92
C CYS A 128 -1.69 9.19 -14.06
N LYS A 129 -0.43 8.77 -14.10
CA LYS A 129 0.02 7.69 -14.99
C LYS A 129 -0.30 6.34 -14.34
N LYS A 130 -1.08 5.49 -15.00
CA LYS A 130 -1.35 4.11 -14.56
C LYS A 130 -0.03 3.37 -14.39
N TYR A 131 0.18 2.78 -13.22
CA TYR A 131 1.34 1.94 -12.95
C TYR A 131 1.16 0.56 -13.59
N LYS A 132 2.13 0.12 -14.39
CA LYS A 132 2.20 -1.23 -14.98
C LYS A 132 3.24 -2.06 -14.23
N GLU A 133 2.86 -3.26 -13.78
CA GLU A 133 3.78 -4.19 -13.12
C GLU A 133 4.89 -4.61 -14.12
N GLY A 134 6.16 -4.48 -13.70
CA GLY A 134 7.32 -4.64 -14.59
C GLY A 134 7.96 -3.33 -15.08
N GLU A 135 7.32 -2.16 -14.90
CA GLU A 135 7.99 -0.85 -14.99
C GLU A 135 8.76 -0.53 -13.68
N GLU A 136 9.50 -1.51 -13.15
CA GLU A 136 10.49 -1.26 -12.09
C GLU A 136 11.69 -0.54 -12.72
N GLY A 137 11.50 0.75 -13.02
CA GLY A 137 12.63 1.65 -13.17
C GLY A 137 13.46 1.52 -11.90
N ILE A 138 14.71 1.07 -12.07
CA ILE A 138 15.81 1.03 -11.10
C ILE A 138 15.47 1.89 -9.88
N LYS A 139 15.31 1.29 -8.68
CA LYS A 139 15.22 2.04 -7.42
C LYS A 139 16.30 3.12 -7.46
N PRO A 140 15.96 4.42 -7.61
CA PRO A 140 16.99 5.41 -7.81
C PRO A 140 17.73 5.54 -6.47
N SER A 141 19.00 5.12 -6.46
CA SER A 141 19.87 5.41 -5.33
C SER A 141 19.90 6.94 -5.13
N LYS A 142 20.19 7.41 -3.92
CA LYS A 142 20.30 8.86 -3.64
C LYS A 142 21.24 9.58 -4.63
N VAL A 143 22.15 8.84 -5.28
CA VAL A 143 23.09 9.32 -6.30
C VAL A 143 22.43 9.50 -7.67
N SER A 144 21.52 8.62 -8.11
CA SER A 144 20.82 8.80 -9.41
C SER A 144 19.78 9.92 -9.37
N LYS A 145 19.23 10.22 -8.18
CA LYS A 145 18.32 11.37 -7.95
C LYS A 145 18.96 12.72 -8.26
N LEU A 146 20.28 12.85 -8.06
CA LEU A 146 21.03 14.05 -8.42
C LEU A 146 21.48 14.02 -9.88
N VAL A 147 21.93 12.87 -10.38
CA VAL A 147 22.52 12.76 -11.73
C VAL A 147 21.51 12.99 -12.86
N THR A 148 20.26 12.51 -12.73
CA THR A 148 19.21 12.73 -13.75
C THR A 148 18.78 14.19 -13.78
N THR A 149 18.55 14.79 -12.61
CA THR A 149 18.14 16.20 -12.51
C THR A 149 19.27 17.14 -12.93
N VAL A 150 20.53 16.83 -12.58
CA VAL A 150 21.76 17.52 -13.03
C VAL A 150 21.97 17.40 -14.54
N SER A 151 21.77 16.22 -15.14
CA SER A 151 21.91 16.04 -16.60
C SER A 151 20.84 16.82 -17.39
N ASN A 152 19.62 16.88 -16.88
CA ASN A 152 18.52 17.65 -17.49
C ASN A 152 18.73 19.17 -17.36
N ALA A 153 19.35 19.63 -16.27
CA ALA A 153 19.66 21.05 -16.07
C ALA A 153 20.88 21.54 -16.86
N ILE A 154 21.87 20.68 -17.13
CA ILE A 154 23.11 21.05 -17.84
C ILE A 154 22.91 21.12 -19.35
N THR A 155 22.11 20.22 -19.93
CA THR A 155 22.05 20.06 -21.39
C THR A 155 21.01 20.92 -22.10
N GLY A 156 20.07 21.55 -21.36
CA GLY A 156 18.93 22.26 -21.95
C GLY A 156 18.02 21.36 -22.81
N ASN A 157 18.31 20.06 -22.88
CA ASN A 157 17.55 19.05 -23.58
C ASN A 157 16.75 18.27 -22.55
N SER A 158 15.43 18.42 -22.62
CA SER A 158 14.46 17.58 -21.93
C SER A 158 14.48 16.17 -22.52
N SER A 159 15.52 15.39 -22.22
CA SER A 159 15.50 13.93 -22.42
C SER A 159 15.19 13.24 -21.09
N ALA A 160 14.16 13.70 -20.39
CA ALA A 160 13.38 12.79 -19.56
C ALA A 160 12.89 11.64 -20.48
N PRO A 161 12.77 10.39 -20.01
CA PRO A 161 12.16 9.33 -20.80
C PRO A 161 10.82 9.87 -21.32
N HIS A 162 10.69 10.09 -22.64
CA HIS A 162 9.59 10.88 -23.22
C HIS A 162 8.24 10.40 -22.67
N LEU A 163 7.71 11.12 -21.68
CA LEU A 163 6.41 10.82 -21.11
C LEU A 163 5.40 11.21 -22.16
N ASN A 164 4.89 10.23 -22.91
CA ASN A 164 3.83 10.46 -23.87
C ASN A 164 2.53 10.75 -23.12
N TYR A 165 2.26 12.03 -22.87
CA TYR A 165 1.07 12.51 -22.18
C TYR A 165 -0.24 12.28 -22.94
N ASN A 166 -0.15 11.84 -24.20
CA ASN A 166 -1.28 11.43 -25.03
C ASN A 166 -1.51 9.91 -25.01
N SER A 167 -0.72 9.14 -24.25
CA SER A 167 -0.94 7.70 -24.04
C SER A 167 -2.19 7.44 -23.20
N ASP A 168 -2.87 6.32 -23.48
CA ASP A 168 -4.03 5.79 -22.72
C ASP A 168 -3.69 5.40 -21.26
N ASP A 169 -2.40 5.47 -20.92
CA ASP A 169 -1.90 5.27 -19.57
C ASP A 169 -2.14 6.47 -18.65
N TRP A 170 -2.39 7.67 -19.20
CA TRP A 170 -2.69 8.86 -18.42
C TRP A 170 -4.20 8.98 -18.15
N VAL A 171 -4.57 9.12 -16.88
CA VAL A 171 -5.95 9.29 -16.44
C VAL A 171 -6.13 10.64 -15.78
N THR A 172 -7.06 11.44 -16.29
CA THR A 172 -7.47 12.69 -15.64
C THR A 172 -8.34 12.38 -14.41
N VAL A 173 -7.78 12.64 -13.23
CA VAL A 173 -8.46 12.38 -11.94
C VAL A 173 -9.16 13.62 -11.39
N PHE A 174 -8.76 14.81 -11.84
CA PHE A 174 -9.44 16.07 -11.55
C PHE A 174 -9.32 17.00 -12.76
N GLU A 175 -10.38 17.77 -13.03
CA GLU A 175 -10.36 18.81 -14.06
C GLU A 175 -11.47 19.83 -13.83
N ARG A 176 -11.16 21.11 -14.06
CA ARG A 176 -12.11 22.23 -14.12
C ARG A 176 -11.85 23.10 -15.36
N SER A 177 -12.84 23.87 -15.76
CA SER A 177 -12.80 24.69 -17.00
C SER A 177 -11.94 25.96 -16.88
N ALA A 178 -11.75 26.49 -15.67
CA ALA A 178 -11.01 27.72 -15.40
C ALA A 178 -10.36 27.66 -14.01
N PRO A 179 -9.27 28.42 -13.76
CA PRO A 179 -8.74 28.58 -12.41
C PRO A 179 -9.78 29.25 -11.50
N ALA A 180 -9.78 28.88 -10.23
CA ALA A 180 -10.68 29.45 -9.21
C ALA A 180 -9.83 29.88 -8.02
N TYR A 181 -9.35 31.11 -8.11
CA TYR A 181 -8.46 31.71 -7.13
C TYR A 181 -9.18 31.98 -5.81
N THR A 182 -8.52 31.69 -4.70
CA THR A 182 -9.05 31.98 -3.37
C THR A 182 -8.37 33.21 -2.76
N ASN A 183 -9.14 34.01 -2.02
CA ASN A 183 -8.64 35.23 -1.42
C ASN A 183 -8.15 34.97 0.01
N GLY A 184 -6.84 35.10 0.24
CA GLY A 184 -6.31 35.48 1.56
C GLY A 184 -5.77 34.38 2.47
N LYS A 185 -5.59 33.13 2.03
CA LYS A 185 -4.87 32.07 2.79
C LYS A 185 -4.15 31.09 1.87
N ALA A 186 -3.07 30.46 2.33
CA ALA A 186 -2.48 29.31 1.66
C ALA A 186 -3.50 28.15 1.66
N GLU A 187 -3.48 27.32 0.63
CA GLU A 187 -4.50 26.29 0.39
C GLU A 187 -3.89 24.90 0.32
N ASP A 188 -4.45 23.96 1.09
CA ASP A 188 -4.28 22.53 0.84
C ASP A 188 -5.34 22.12 -0.19
N PHE A 189 -5.00 22.22 -1.47
CA PHE A 189 -5.90 21.88 -2.55
C PHE A 189 -5.97 20.35 -2.70
N CYS A 190 -7.03 19.75 -2.16
CA CYS A 190 -7.29 18.32 -2.18
C CYS A 190 -8.67 18.01 -2.83
N PRO A 191 -8.77 18.02 -4.18
CA PRO A 191 -10.05 17.82 -4.85
C PRO A 191 -10.52 16.35 -4.80
N PRO A 192 -11.84 16.11 -4.86
CA PRO A 192 -12.38 14.75 -5.03
C PRO A 192 -11.91 14.14 -6.36
N LEU A 193 -11.37 12.92 -6.30
CA LEU A 193 -10.90 12.21 -7.48
C LEU A 193 -12.08 11.61 -8.27
N LYS A 194 -12.18 11.92 -9.57
CA LYS A 194 -13.23 11.41 -10.49
C LYS A 194 -13.25 9.88 -10.59
N PHE A 195 -12.08 9.25 -10.47
CA PHE A 195 -11.90 7.81 -10.57
C PHE A 195 -11.27 7.27 -9.29
N LYS A 196 -11.87 6.22 -8.73
CA LYS A 196 -11.33 5.48 -7.60
C LYS A 196 -10.45 4.34 -8.11
N ASN A 197 -9.51 3.86 -7.28
CA ASN A 197 -8.67 2.69 -7.55
C ASN A 197 -7.56 2.84 -8.61
N ILE A 198 -7.05 4.05 -8.84
CA ILE A 198 -5.91 4.24 -9.76
C ILE A 198 -4.60 3.96 -9.03
N LYS A 199 -3.91 2.87 -9.39
CA LYS A 199 -2.53 2.63 -8.98
C LYS A 199 -1.60 3.56 -9.75
N THR A 200 -0.89 4.43 -9.04
CA THR A 200 0.02 5.40 -9.64
C THR A 200 1.24 5.64 -8.74
N ARG A 201 2.36 5.96 -9.39
CA ARG A 201 3.55 6.56 -8.77
C ARG A 201 3.83 7.95 -9.36
N ILE A 202 3.18 8.34 -10.44
CA ILE A 202 3.49 9.55 -11.21
C ILE A 202 2.23 10.39 -11.35
N ILE A 203 2.35 11.66 -10.98
CA ILE A 203 1.27 12.64 -11.07
C ILE A 203 1.75 13.81 -11.90
N ARG A 204 0.87 14.32 -12.76
CA ARG A 204 1.03 15.58 -13.46
C ARG A 204 -0.03 16.56 -13.00
N VAL A 205 0.40 17.77 -12.67
CA VAL A 205 -0.44 18.91 -12.30
C VAL A 205 -0.35 19.93 -13.42
N ASP A 206 -1.49 20.27 -14.02
CA ASP A 206 -1.60 21.35 -15.01
C ASP A 206 -2.28 22.57 -14.36
N MET A 207 -1.70 23.75 -14.54
CA MET A 207 -2.12 25.04 -13.99
C MET A 207 -2.43 26.03 -15.12
N VAL A 208 -3.33 26.96 -14.88
CA VAL A 208 -3.55 28.13 -15.73
C VAL A 208 -3.39 29.39 -14.89
N LEU A 209 -2.34 30.15 -15.18
CA LEU A 209 -1.95 31.31 -14.39
C LEU A 209 -2.66 32.59 -14.86
N ALA A 210 -3.13 33.37 -13.90
CA ALA A 210 -3.61 34.75 -14.04
C ALA A 210 -2.94 35.69 -13.01
N GLY A 211 -1.79 35.24 -12.49
CA GLY A 211 -0.99 35.84 -11.44
C GLY A 211 0.14 34.88 -11.05
N TRP A 212 1.11 35.38 -10.27
CA TRP A 212 2.16 34.52 -9.71
C TRP A 212 1.55 33.52 -8.75
N SER A 213 1.76 32.23 -9.00
CA SER A 213 1.27 31.14 -8.15
C SER A 213 2.43 30.22 -7.79
N GLU A 214 2.41 29.71 -6.56
CA GLU A 214 3.49 28.89 -6.00
C GLU A 214 2.95 27.59 -5.41
N ILE A 215 3.63 26.49 -5.74
CA ILE A 215 3.42 25.18 -5.11
C ILE A 215 4.58 24.91 -4.14
N ASP A 216 4.28 24.75 -2.86
CA ASP A 216 5.26 24.39 -1.82
C ASP A 216 5.55 22.89 -1.84
N ALA A 217 4.50 22.07 -1.85
CA ALA A 217 4.64 20.61 -1.88
C ALA A 217 3.44 19.93 -2.54
N ILE A 218 3.64 18.66 -2.92
CA ILE A 218 2.58 17.77 -3.38
C ILE A 218 2.65 16.49 -2.55
N LYS A 219 1.51 16.04 -2.04
CA LYS A 219 1.40 14.80 -1.27
C LYS A 219 0.40 13.84 -1.92
N LEU A 220 0.81 12.59 -2.06
CA LEU A 220 -0.05 11.50 -2.50
C LEU A 220 -0.41 10.65 -1.29
N VAL A 221 -1.71 10.50 -1.06
CA VAL A 221 -2.25 9.59 -0.04
C VAL A 221 -2.90 8.44 -0.77
N GLY A 222 -2.47 7.23 -0.46
CA GLY A 222 -3.00 6.04 -1.11
C GLY A 222 -2.78 4.80 -0.29
N LYS A 223 -3.41 3.70 -0.70
CA LYS A 223 -3.07 2.38 -0.13
C LYS A 223 -2.00 1.75 -1.01
N PRO A 224 -0.87 1.25 -0.46
CA PRO A 224 0.00 0.40 -1.26
C PRO A 224 -0.87 -0.74 -1.80
N LYS A 225 -0.76 -1.04 -3.09
CA LYS A 225 -1.38 -2.26 -3.63
C LYS A 225 -0.52 -3.41 -3.11
N ILE A 226 -0.71 -3.77 -1.84
CA ILE A 226 -0.78 -5.18 -1.52
C ILE A 226 -1.89 -5.70 -2.42
N GLU A 227 -1.64 -6.77 -3.17
CA GLU A 227 -2.71 -7.48 -3.85
C GLU A 227 -3.69 -7.98 -2.80
N TYR A 228 -4.65 -7.12 -2.51
CA TYR A 228 -5.81 -7.44 -1.73
C TYR A 228 -6.67 -8.31 -2.65
N PHE A 229 -6.80 -9.57 -2.28
CA PHE A 229 -7.70 -10.52 -2.92
C PHE A 229 -9.16 -10.31 -2.49
N GLU A 230 -9.54 -9.18 -1.87
CA GLU A 230 -10.96 -8.81 -1.85
C GLU A 230 -11.29 -8.13 -3.20
N SER A 231 -12.31 -8.54 -3.95
CA SER A 231 -13.62 -8.94 -3.47
C SER A 231 -14.41 -9.72 -4.55
N GLN A 232 -13.89 -10.84 -5.05
CA GLN A 232 -14.71 -11.95 -5.56
C GLN A 232 -13.83 -13.21 -5.63
N LEU A 233 -14.28 -14.31 -5.01
CA LEU A 233 -13.74 -15.62 -5.35
C LEU A 233 -13.88 -15.80 -6.86
N THR A 234 -12.84 -16.30 -7.52
CA THR A 234 -13.02 -16.75 -8.91
C THR A 234 -14.14 -17.78 -8.96
N ALA A 235 -14.82 -17.94 -10.09
CA ALA A 235 -15.89 -18.93 -10.22
C ALA A 235 -15.43 -20.33 -9.76
N LEU A 236 -14.17 -20.69 -10.07
CA LEU A 236 -13.55 -21.93 -9.61
C LEU A 236 -13.30 -21.96 -8.10
N SER A 237 -12.78 -20.86 -7.52
CA SER A 237 -12.57 -20.76 -6.08
C SER A 237 -13.87 -20.82 -5.29
N ALA A 238 -14.97 -20.29 -5.83
CA ALA A 238 -16.30 -20.39 -5.21
C ALA A 238 -16.81 -21.85 -5.21
N VAL A 239 -16.54 -22.61 -6.29
CA VAL A 239 -16.83 -24.05 -6.34
C VAL A 239 -16.01 -24.81 -5.30
N TYR A 240 -14.71 -24.55 -5.17
CA TYR A 240 -13.88 -25.20 -4.15
C TYR A 240 -14.28 -24.82 -2.72
N LYS A 241 -14.68 -23.56 -2.49
CA LYS A 241 -15.26 -23.16 -1.20
C LYS A 241 -16.52 -23.95 -0.87
N LYS A 242 -17.38 -24.18 -1.87
CA LYS A 242 -18.57 -25.03 -1.70
C LYS A 242 -18.19 -26.48 -1.40
N MET A 243 -17.21 -27.06 -2.10
CA MET A 243 -16.70 -28.41 -1.80
C MET A 243 -16.15 -28.53 -0.37
N PHE A 244 -15.46 -27.50 0.12
CA PHE A 244 -14.97 -27.44 1.49
C PHE A 244 -16.12 -27.45 2.50
N LYS A 245 -17.16 -26.65 2.27
CA LYS A 245 -18.32 -26.53 3.17
C LYS A 245 -19.25 -27.74 3.14
N ASP A 246 -19.54 -28.28 1.97
CA ASP A 246 -20.48 -29.39 1.80
C ASP A 246 -19.87 -30.72 2.30
N ALA A 247 -18.54 -30.81 2.38
CA ALA A 247 -17.80 -31.99 2.84
C ALA A 247 -18.20 -33.31 2.14
N LEU A 248 -18.59 -33.22 0.86
CA LEU A 248 -18.92 -34.37 0.03
C LEU A 248 -17.65 -34.96 -0.58
N PHE A 249 -17.55 -36.29 -0.65
CA PHE A 249 -16.41 -37.03 -1.22
C PHE A 249 -15.07 -36.78 -0.52
N THR A 250 -15.10 -36.31 0.73
CA THR A 250 -13.91 -36.15 1.57
C THR A 250 -13.35 -37.50 1.98
N ASP A 251 -12.03 -37.64 1.90
CA ASP A 251 -11.29 -38.88 2.12
C ASP A 251 -10.19 -38.74 3.20
N ILE A 252 -10.17 -37.61 3.91
CA ILE A 252 -9.29 -37.36 5.06
C ILE A 252 -10.00 -36.50 6.12
N LEU A 253 -9.72 -36.77 7.40
CA LEU A 253 -10.22 -36.04 8.55
C LEU A 253 -9.08 -35.32 9.27
N LEU A 254 -9.21 -34.00 9.45
CA LEU A 254 -8.28 -33.20 10.25
C LEU A 254 -8.95 -32.90 11.60
N ILE A 255 -8.29 -33.24 12.71
CA ILE A 255 -8.83 -33.06 14.06
C ILE A 255 -8.04 -31.98 14.77
N HIS A 256 -8.69 -30.90 15.16
CA HIS A 256 -8.10 -29.88 16.02
C HIS A 256 -8.26 -30.29 17.48
N THR A 257 -7.24 -30.94 18.03
CA THR A 257 -7.33 -31.67 19.31
C THR A 257 -7.71 -30.77 20.49
N LYS A 258 -7.21 -29.52 20.55
CA LYS A 258 -7.53 -28.56 21.61
C LYS A 258 -9.03 -28.20 21.69
N SER A 259 -9.71 -28.12 20.54
CA SER A 259 -11.14 -27.77 20.50
C SER A 259 -12.05 -28.99 20.31
N GLY A 260 -11.49 -30.15 19.95
CA GLY A 260 -12.22 -31.34 19.54
C GLY A 260 -12.97 -31.21 18.21
N LYS A 261 -12.88 -30.06 17.54
CA LYS A 261 -13.55 -29.82 16.25
C LYS A 261 -12.79 -30.52 15.11
N GLN A 262 -13.52 -30.85 14.05
CA GLN A 262 -13.02 -31.66 12.95
C GLN A 262 -13.33 -31.03 11.60
N ILE A 263 -12.39 -31.15 10.66
CA ILE A 263 -12.53 -30.72 9.27
C ILE A 263 -12.42 -31.95 8.37
N LYS A 264 -13.49 -32.24 7.63
CA LYS A 264 -13.46 -33.24 6.55
C LYS A 264 -12.90 -32.58 5.29
N ALA A 265 -11.89 -33.19 4.67
CA ALA A 265 -11.18 -32.60 3.54
C ALA A 265 -10.86 -33.62 2.43
N HIS A 266 -10.26 -33.13 1.35
CA HIS A 266 -9.87 -33.94 0.19
C HIS A 266 -8.34 -34.04 0.10
N LYS A 267 -7.80 -35.26 0.16
CA LYS A 267 -6.37 -35.54 0.01
C LYS A 267 -5.82 -34.88 -1.25
N SER A 268 -6.51 -35.02 -2.38
CA SER A 268 -6.07 -34.50 -3.68
C SER A 268 -5.84 -32.97 -3.70
N ILE A 269 -6.64 -32.20 -2.94
CA ILE A 269 -6.49 -30.74 -2.83
C ILE A 269 -5.37 -30.41 -1.85
N LEU A 270 -5.37 -31.06 -0.68
CA LEU A 270 -4.39 -30.81 0.38
C LEU A 270 -2.96 -31.13 -0.09
N THR A 271 -2.72 -32.33 -0.59
CA THR A 271 -1.37 -32.79 -0.99
C THR A 271 -0.82 -32.02 -2.18
N ARG A 272 -1.69 -31.49 -3.06
CA ARG A 272 -1.25 -30.67 -4.20
C ARG A 272 -0.76 -29.29 -3.78
N ARG A 273 -1.22 -28.79 -2.63
CA ARG A 273 -1.04 -27.39 -2.22
C ARG A 273 -0.26 -27.22 -0.92
N SER A 274 0.14 -28.32 -0.30
CA SER A 274 0.93 -28.37 0.92
C SER A 274 1.84 -29.60 0.88
N GLU A 275 3.14 -29.35 0.94
CA GLU A 275 4.14 -30.43 0.99
C GLU A 275 4.04 -31.22 2.30
N PHE A 276 3.60 -30.56 3.38
CA PHE A 276 3.30 -31.23 4.65
C PHE A 276 2.22 -32.30 4.46
N PHE A 277 1.06 -31.95 3.91
CA PHE A 277 0.00 -32.93 3.70
C PHE A 277 0.39 -34.00 2.71
N LYS A 278 1.17 -33.66 1.68
CA LYS A 278 1.74 -34.64 0.75
C LYS A 278 2.58 -35.68 1.48
N ALA A 279 3.53 -35.24 2.31
CA ALA A 279 4.38 -36.13 3.10
C ALA A 279 3.55 -37.01 4.05
N MET A 280 2.58 -36.44 4.76
CA MET A 280 1.73 -37.19 5.71
C MET A 280 0.88 -38.27 5.04
N VAL A 281 0.41 -38.03 3.82
CA VAL A 281 -0.42 -38.98 3.07
C VAL A 281 0.41 -40.03 2.33
N GLU A 282 1.62 -39.68 1.86
CA GLU A 282 2.49 -40.58 1.09
C GLU A 282 3.40 -41.45 1.99
N CYS A 283 3.66 -41.05 3.24
CA CYS A 283 4.48 -41.85 4.15
C CYS A 283 3.70 -43.06 4.70
N ASP A 284 4.36 -44.21 4.88
CA ASP A 284 3.79 -45.46 5.42
C ASP A 284 3.49 -45.42 6.95
N MET A 285 3.15 -44.23 7.45
CA MET A 285 2.84 -43.94 8.85
C MET A 285 1.35 -44.21 9.18
N ILE A 286 0.95 -43.96 10.42
CA ILE A 286 -0.42 -44.26 10.89
C ILE A 286 -1.43 -43.38 10.14
N GLU A 287 -1.06 -42.15 9.85
CA GLU A 287 -1.92 -41.12 9.23
C GLU A 287 -2.31 -41.49 7.79
N SER A 288 -1.42 -42.14 7.03
CA SER A 288 -1.76 -42.64 5.70
C SER A 288 -2.73 -43.83 5.77
N LYS A 289 -2.63 -44.65 6.82
CA LYS A 289 -3.48 -45.83 7.06
C LYS A 289 -4.85 -45.47 7.64
N THR A 290 -4.92 -44.50 8.56
CA THR A 290 -6.16 -44.08 9.23
C THR A 290 -6.90 -43.00 8.45
N SER A 291 -6.21 -42.24 7.58
CA SER A 291 -6.75 -41.04 6.95
C SER A 291 -7.25 -40.00 7.96
N VAL A 292 -6.61 -39.96 9.13
CA VAL A 292 -6.87 -38.99 10.20
C VAL A 292 -5.55 -38.30 10.54
N ILE A 293 -5.56 -36.96 10.58
CA ILE A 293 -4.42 -36.15 11.02
C ILE A 293 -4.86 -35.31 12.22
N GLU A 294 -4.13 -35.44 13.32
CA GLU A 294 -4.38 -34.68 14.54
C GLU A 294 -3.44 -33.47 14.63
N PHE A 295 -4.02 -32.33 14.98
CA PHE A 295 -3.37 -31.03 15.12
C PHE A 295 -3.46 -30.60 16.60
N ASP A 296 -2.31 -30.54 17.29
CA ASP A 296 -2.16 -30.16 18.71
C ASP A 296 -1.43 -28.82 18.88
N GLU A 297 -1.75 -27.86 18.03
CA GLU A 297 -1.20 -26.51 18.07
C GLU A 297 -2.02 -25.61 19.00
N ASP A 298 -1.32 -24.69 19.65
CA ASP A 298 -1.94 -23.61 20.41
C ASP A 298 -2.38 -22.47 19.48
N ILE A 299 -3.28 -22.79 18.55
CA ILE A 299 -3.89 -21.87 17.58
C ILE A 299 -5.40 -22.02 17.69
N SER A 300 -6.15 -20.94 17.48
CA SER A 300 -7.62 -21.03 17.51
C SER A 300 -8.14 -21.87 16.35
N TYR A 301 -9.25 -22.58 16.57
CA TYR A 301 -9.87 -23.37 15.52
C TYR A 301 -10.25 -22.51 14.30
N GLU A 302 -10.65 -21.26 14.54
CA GLU A 302 -11.07 -20.33 13.49
C GLU A 302 -9.91 -19.99 12.55
N ILE A 303 -8.69 -19.84 13.08
CA ILE A 303 -7.49 -19.61 12.26
C ILE A 303 -7.09 -20.91 11.55
N PHE A 304 -7.17 -22.04 12.24
CA PHE A 304 -6.93 -23.36 11.65
C PHE A 304 -7.84 -23.59 10.44
N GLU A 305 -9.15 -23.44 10.62
CA GLU A 305 -10.15 -23.56 9.55
C GLU A 305 -9.91 -22.58 8.41
N SER A 306 -9.57 -21.32 8.71
CA SER A 306 -9.28 -20.30 7.70
C SER A 306 -8.07 -20.66 6.84
N VAL A 307 -7.01 -21.23 7.43
CA VAL A 307 -5.82 -21.67 6.69
C VAL A 307 -6.13 -22.88 5.83
N ILE A 308 -6.95 -23.82 6.31
CA ILE A 308 -7.38 -24.95 5.46
C ILE A 308 -8.31 -24.47 4.34
N GLU A 309 -9.22 -23.53 4.60
CA GLU A 309 -10.05 -22.92 3.54
C GLU A 309 -9.19 -22.17 2.50
N TYR A 310 -8.11 -21.53 2.92
CA TYR A 310 -7.14 -20.92 2.00
C TYR A 310 -6.54 -21.96 1.04
N VAL A 311 -6.29 -23.19 1.50
CA VAL A 311 -5.80 -24.26 0.62
C VAL A 311 -6.79 -24.51 -0.52
N TYR A 312 -8.10 -24.41 -0.28
CA TYR A 312 -9.13 -24.62 -1.31
C TYR A 312 -9.32 -23.39 -2.20
N THR A 313 -9.24 -22.20 -1.63
CA THR A 313 -9.76 -20.97 -2.25
C THR A 313 -8.68 -19.99 -2.67
N ASN A 314 -7.46 -20.13 -2.14
CA ASN A 314 -6.40 -19.13 -2.23
C ASN A 314 -6.81 -17.75 -1.67
N HIS A 315 -7.82 -17.72 -0.79
CA HIS A 315 -8.36 -16.51 -0.17
C HIS A 315 -8.38 -16.66 1.35
N ILE A 316 -7.90 -15.64 2.05
CA ILE A 316 -7.91 -15.56 3.52
C ILE A 316 -7.86 -14.10 3.94
N GLU A 317 -8.65 -13.76 4.95
CA GLU A 317 -8.65 -12.42 5.53
C GLU A 317 -7.60 -12.34 6.64
N VAL A 318 -6.67 -11.40 6.49
CA VAL A 318 -5.53 -11.24 7.38
C VAL A 318 -5.49 -9.82 7.93
N ASN A 319 -5.34 -9.72 9.25
CA ASN A 319 -5.24 -8.48 10.00
C ASN A 319 -4.15 -8.60 11.07
N MET A 320 -3.91 -7.54 11.85
CA MET A 320 -2.85 -7.52 12.84
C MET A 320 -3.02 -8.50 14.00
N ASP A 321 -4.25 -8.93 14.27
CA ASP A 321 -4.56 -9.85 15.37
C ASP A 321 -4.31 -11.30 14.96
N ASN A 322 -4.52 -11.66 13.68
CA ASN A 322 -4.45 -13.03 13.21
C ASN A 322 -3.20 -13.37 12.36
N ILE A 323 -2.54 -12.37 11.76
CA ILE A 323 -1.47 -12.56 10.76
C ILE A 323 -0.33 -13.46 11.26
N PHE A 324 0.00 -13.36 12.54
CA PHE A 324 1.03 -14.16 13.19
C PHE A 324 0.68 -15.64 13.22
N HIS A 325 -0.48 -15.99 13.77
CA HIS A 325 -0.92 -17.37 13.85
C HIS A 325 -1.14 -17.97 12.45
N VAL A 326 -1.63 -17.17 11.50
CA VAL A 326 -1.75 -17.57 10.09
C VAL A 326 -0.39 -17.90 9.50
N TYR A 327 0.62 -17.05 9.69
CA TYR A 327 1.98 -17.30 9.20
C TYR A 327 2.58 -18.57 9.79
N VAL A 328 2.50 -18.74 11.11
CA VAL A 328 3.07 -19.90 11.81
C VAL A 328 2.45 -21.20 11.32
N LEU A 329 1.12 -21.23 11.20
CA LEU A 329 0.44 -22.41 10.69
C LEU A 329 0.77 -22.66 9.21
N ALA A 330 0.85 -21.61 8.39
CA ALA A 330 1.23 -21.73 6.99
C ALA A 330 2.65 -22.28 6.82
N ASP A 331 3.61 -21.84 7.64
CA ASP A 331 5.00 -22.30 7.60
C ASP A 331 5.10 -23.77 8.01
N LYS A 332 4.39 -24.16 9.09
CA LYS A 332 4.30 -25.56 9.52
C LYS A 332 3.69 -26.47 8.45
N LEU A 333 2.63 -26.00 7.79
CA LEU A 333 1.97 -26.72 6.70
C LEU A 333 2.72 -26.60 5.37
N LEU A 334 3.89 -25.94 5.33
CA LEU A 334 4.71 -25.71 4.13
C LEU A 334 3.91 -25.07 2.99
N ILE A 335 3.02 -24.13 3.31
CA ILE A 335 2.22 -23.36 2.35
C ILE A 335 2.98 -22.07 2.02
N HIS A 336 4.00 -22.18 1.15
CA HIS A 336 4.92 -21.09 0.84
C HIS A 336 4.24 -19.83 0.29
N SER A 337 3.16 -19.97 -0.49
CA SER A 337 2.42 -18.83 -1.03
C SER A 337 1.79 -17.99 0.07
N LEU A 338 1.23 -18.64 1.10
CA LEU A 338 0.62 -17.97 2.24
C LEU A 338 1.68 -17.34 3.16
N CYS A 339 2.80 -18.02 3.38
CA CYS A 339 3.94 -17.44 4.10
C CYS A 339 4.45 -16.16 3.43
N THR A 340 4.55 -16.18 2.09
CA THR A 340 4.96 -15.02 1.30
C THR A 340 3.95 -13.89 1.40
N TYR A 341 2.65 -14.21 1.34
CA TYR A 341 1.57 -13.24 1.51
C TYR A 341 1.63 -12.58 2.89
N CYS A 342 1.67 -13.37 3.97
CA CYS A 342 1.81 -12.86 5.33
C CYS A 342 3.09 -12.02 5.49
N GLY A 343 4.23 -12.45 4.93
CA GLY A 343 5.48 -11.66 4.92
C GLY A 343 5.29 -10.25 4.33
N ARG A 344 4.59 -10.14 3.20
CA ARG A 344 4.25 -8.83 2.60
C ARG A 344 3.32 -8.01 3.48
N MET A 345 2.32 -8.65 4.08
CA MET A 345 1.37 -7.98 4.97
C MET A 345 2.07 -7.45 6.24
N PHE A 346 3.04 -8.18 6.80
CA PHE A 346 3.85 -7.71 7.92
C PHE A 346 4.56 -6.39 7.59
N SER A 347 5.22 -6.30 6.43
CA SER A 347 5.88 -5.06 6.00
C SER A 347 4.93 -3.86 5.85
N THR A 348 3.61 -4.10 5.70
CA THR A 348 2.62 -3.03 5.56
C THR A 348 1.96 -2.62 6.86
N PHE A 349 1.94 -3.51 7.85
CA PHE A 349 1.34 -3.22 9.14
C PHE A 349 2.36 -2.94 10.25
N ILE A 350 3.62 -3.29 10.02
CA ILE A 350 4.70 -3.03 10.96
C ILE A 350 4.87 -1.52 11.17
N ASN A 351 5.04 -1.14 12.43
CA ASN A 351 5.30 0.24 12.84
C ASN A 351 6.08 0.25 14.16
N ASP A 352 6.41 1.44 14.62
CA ASP A 352 7.20 1.65 15.83
C ASP A 352 6.52 1.08 17.11
N ASP A 353 5.18 1.03 17.13
CA ASP A 353 4.40 0.51 18.27
C ASP A 353 4.41 -1.02 18.35
N ASN A 354 4.57 -1.71 17.21
CA ASN A 354 4.36 -3.16 17.13
C ASN A 354 5.62 -3.97 16.73
N VAL A 355 6.69 -3.31 16.32
CA VAL A 355 7.92 -3.97 15.84
C VAL A 355 8.58 -4.88 16.89
N PHE A 356 8.62 -4.47 18.15
CA PHE A 356 9.19 -5.29 19.22
C PHE A 356 8.37 -6.54 19.51
N LYS A 357 7.04 -6.41 19.45
CA LYS A 357 6.13 -7.56 19.57
C LYS A 357 6.33 -8.53 18.40
N LEU A 358 6.49 -8.01 17.17
CA LEU A 358 6.81 -8.84 16.01
C LEU A 358 8.15 -9.57 16.19
N SER A 359 9.20 -8.91 16.69
CA SER A 359 10.49 -9.54 17.00
C SER A 359 10.34 -10.67 18.04
N GLN A 360 9.66 -10.40 19.15
CA GLN A 360 9.41 -11.41 20.19
C GLN A 360 8.65 -12.62 19.65
N ILE A 361 7.59 -12.39 18.87
CA ILE A 361 6.81 -13.46 18.25
C ILE A 361 7.65 -14.23 17.24
N ALA A 362 8.43 -13.54 16.41
CA ALA A 362 9.32 -14.18 15.44
C ALA A 362 10.32 -15.13 16.13
N LYS A 363 10.86 -14.72 17.28
CA LYS A 363 11.72 -15.57 18.12
C LYS A 363 10.98 -16.74 18.73
N GLN A 364 9.80 -16.51 19.31
CA GLN A 364 8.97 -17.55 19.91
C GLN A 364 8.71 -18.70 18.92
N PHE A 365 8.41 -18.35 17.67
CA PHE A 365 8.15 -19.31 16.60
C PHE A 365 9.38 -19.68 15.77
N ARG A 366 10.57 -19.20 16.13
CA ARG A 366 11.84 -19.44 15.44
C ARG A 366 11.81 -19.07 13.94
N SER A 367 11.00 -18.07 13.57
CA SER A 367 10.94 -17.56 12.20
C SER A 367 12.06 -16.55 11.96
N TYR A 368 13.12 -16.99 11.29
CA TYR A 368 14.20 -16.10 10.85
C TYR A 368 13.69 -14.96 9.97
N LYS A 369 12.80 -15.25 9.02
CA LYS A 369 12.29 -14.23 8.07
C LYS A 369 11.53 -13.11 8.76
N LEU A 370 10.68 -13.43 9.73
CA LEU A 370 9.94 -12.39 10.47
C LEU A 370 10.87 -11.58 11.36
N ASN A 371 11.87 -12.24 11.96
CA ASN A 371 12.85 -11.55 12.77
C ASN A 371 13.70 -10.59 11.92
N GLU A 372 14.09 -10.99 10.70
CA GLU A 372 14.79 -10.11 9.77
C GLU A 372 13.99 -8.84 9.45
N ILE A 373 12.68 -8.97 9.16
CA ILE A 373 11.78 -7.84 8.90
C ILE A 373 11.72 -6.92 10.13
N ALA A 374 11.59 -7.48 11.33
CA ALA A 374 11.55 -6.70 12.57
C ALA A 374 12.88 -5.97 12.82
N MET A 375 14.02 -6.66 12.67
CA MET A 375 15.34 -6.10 12.91
C MET A 375 15.71 -5.02 11.88
N GLU A 376 15.31 -5.19 10.62
CA GLU A 376 15.46 -4.15 9.59
C GLU A 376 14.72 -2.87 10.00
N TRP A 377 13.46 -2.99 10.44
CA TRP A 377 12.69 -1.84 10.93
C TRP A 377 13.30 -1.20 12.19
N ILE A 378 13.75 -2.00 13.16
CA ILE A 378 14.40 -1.48 14.39
C ILE A 378 15.64 -0.65 14.03
N VAL A 379 16.45 -1.11 13.07
CA VAL A 379 17.65 -0.41 12.60
C VAL A 379 17.31 0.83 11.76
N ASP A 380 16.18 0.81 11.05
CA ASP A 380 15.73 1.93 10.23
C ASP A 380 15.10 3.06 11.04
N SER A 381 14.26 2.72 12.02
CA SER A 381 13.59 3.67 12.93
C SER A 381 14.36 3.89 14.24
N TYR A 382 15.63 3.48 14.34
CA TYR A 382 16.34 3.45 15.62
C TYR A 382 16.35 4.81 16.35
N THR A 383 16.35 5.94 15.64
CA THR A 383 16.38 7.28 16.25
C THR A 383 15.14 7.55 17.09
N GLU A 384 13.98 7.08 16.65
CA GLU A 384 12.72 7.20 17.38
C GLU A 384 12.60 6.11 18.46
N LEU A 385 13.08 4.90 18.14
CA LEU A 385 12.96 3.73 19.02
C LEU A 385 13.97 3.72 20.17
N PHE A 386 15.12 4.38 20.06
CA PHE A 386 16.22 4.25 21.03
C PHE A 386 15.83 4.62 22.46
N MET A 387 14.89 5.55 22.62
CA MET A 387 14.43 6.04 23.92
C MET A 387 13.21 5.29 24.46
N THR A 388 12.70 4.27 23.74
CA THR A 388 11.54 3.50 24.19
C THR A 388 11.94 2.46 25.22
N LYS A 389 10.97 2.06 26.05
CA LYS A 389 11.18 1.03 27.07
C LYS A 389 11.48 -0.31 26.41
N GLU A 390 10.78 -0.61 25.33
CA GLU A 390 10.87 -1.85 24.58
C GLU A 390 12.26 -2.03 23.95
N PHE A 391 12.89 -0.94 23.48
CA PHE A 391 14.27 -0.98 22.98
C PHE A 391 15.27 -1.28 24.10
N ALA A 392 15.08 -0.69 25.29
CA ALA A 392 15.91 -0.95 26.45
C ALA A 392 15.78 -2.39 26.99
N GLU A 393 14.67 -3.08 26.67
CA GLU A 393 14.38 -4.46 27.06
C GLU A 393 14.86 -5.50 26.05
N LEU A 394 15.47 -5.09 24.92
CA LEU A 394 16.07 -6.02 23.97
C LEU A 394 17.15 -6.88 24.66
N ASP A 395 17.18 -8.16 24.31
CA ASP A 395 18.22 -9.04 24.81
C ASP A 395 19.60 -8.72 24.21
N LYS A 396 20.64 -9.28 24.83
CA LYS A 396 22.03 -9.02 24.44
C LYS A 396 22.31 -9.38 22.98
N ASP A 397 21.69 -10.44 22.47
CA ASP A 397 21.94 -10.92 21.11
C ASP A 397 21.29 -9.97 20.09
N ASP A 398 20.07 -9.50 20.36
CA ASP A 398 19.40 -8.48 19.53
C ASP A 398 20.13 -7.15 19.54
N LEU A 399 20.52 -6.66 20.72
CA LEU A 399 21.30 -5.43 20.83
C LEU A 399 22.61 -5.53 20.04
N LEU A 400 23.28 -6.69 20.09
CA LEU A 400 24.49 -6.92 19.31
C LEU A 400 24.20 -6.90 17.79
N VAL A 401 23.10 -7.50 17.34
CA VAL A 401 22.68 -7.47 15.94
C VAL A 401 22.37 -6.05 15.49
N VAL A 402 21.59 -5.30 16.28
CA VAL A 402 21.25 -3.90 16.00
C VAL A 402 22.51 -3.03 15.95
N CYS A 403 23.42 -3.14 16.93
CA CYS A 403 24.68 -2.39 16.94
C CYS A 403 25.57 -2.71 15.73
N LYS A 404 25.68 -3.98 15.33
CA LYS A 404 26.45 -4.37 14.13
C LYS A 404 25.85 -3.76 12.86
N ARG A 405 24.53 -3.88 12.68
CA ARG A 405 23.80 -3.32 11.53
C ARG A 405 23.88 -1.80 11.49
N LEU A 406 23.80 -1.12 12.62
CA LEU A 406 23.99 0.34 12.71
C LEU A 406 25.43 0.75 12.37
N ALA A 407 26.43 0.01 12.85
CA ALA A 407 27.82 0.25 12.49
C ALA A 407 28.06 0.09 10.99
N GLU A 408 27.52 -0.96 10.36
CA GLU A 408 27.54 -1.17 8.91
C GLU A 408 26.86 -0.01 8.17
N LYS A 409 25.65 0.36 8.59
CA LYS A 409 24.85 1.45 8.02
C LYS A 409 25.55 2.81 8.08
N HIS A 410 26.27 3.11 9.17
CA HIS A 410 26.95 4.40 9.37
C HIS A 410 28.43 4.43 8.94
N SER A 411 29.06 3.28 8.71
CA SER A 411 30.46 3.20 8.25
C SER A 411 30.65 3.42 6.75
N GLY A 412 29.56 3.53 5.96
CA GLY A 412 29.63 3.67 4.51
C GLY A 412 30.11 2.41 3.78
N TYR A 413 30.16 1.27 4.47
CA TYR A 413 30.55 -0.01 3.88
C TYR A 413 29.29 -0.74 3.38
N GLU A 414 29.01 -0.62 2.08
CA GLU A 414 28.07 -1.54 1.41
C GLU A 414 28.69 -2.94 1.43
N SER A 415 28.36 -3.75 2.44
CA SER A 415 28.77 -5.15 2.46
C SER A 415 27.98 -5.91 1.38
N THR A 416 28.61 -6.07 0.21
CA THR A 416 28.25 -7.06 -0.80
C THR A 416 28.62 -8.47 -0.31
N THR A 417 28.09 -8.87 0.83
CA THR A 417 28.04 -10.27 1.24
C THR A 417 26.58 -10.68 1.27
N LYS A 418 26.11 -11.22 0.15
CA LYS A 418 25.10 -12.28 0.23
C LYS A 418 25.64 -13.26 1.25
N VAL A 419 24.99 -13.37 2.40
CA VAL A 419 25.22 -14.49 3.31
C VAL A 419 24.84 -15.73 2.50
N SER A 420 25.86 -16.44 2.02
CA SER A 420 25.70 -17.79 1.51
C SER A 420 25.03 -18.59 2.63
N LEU A 421 23.83 -19.09 2.37
CA LEU A 421 23.14 -20.01 3.26
C LEU A 421 24.12 -21.09 3.74
N PRO A 422 24.26 -21.34 5.05
CA PRO A 422 24.83 -22.60 5.49
C PRO A 422 23.97 -23.70 4.87
N SER A 423 24.60 -24.60 4.12
CA SER A 423 23.94 -25.82 3.69
C SER A 423 23.33 -26.49 4.92
N LEU A 424 22.03 -26.81 4.86
CA LEU A 424 21.38 -27.64 5.88
C LEU A 424 22.27 -28.85 6.17
N PRO A 425 22.50 -29.21 7.44
CA PRO A 425 23.11 -30.50 7.74
C PRO A 425 22.28 -31.58 7.03
N PRO A 426 22.92 -32.61 6.44
CA PRO A 426 22.20 -33.67 5.79
C PRO A 426 21.18 -34.24 6.78
N GLN A 427 19.92 -34.22 6.38
CA GLN A 427 18.85 -34.88 7.12
C GLN A 427 19.29 -36.33 7.40
N PRO A 428 19.03 -36.89 8.59
CA PRO A 428 19.27 -38.31 8.82
C PRO A 428 18.53 -39.07 7.72
N ARG A 429 19.28 -39.84 6.91
CA ARG A 429 18.66 -40.75 5.95
C ARG A 429 17.68 -41.61 6.74
N CYS A 430 16.43 -41.64 6.28
CA CYS A 430 15.54 -42.75 6.61
C CYS A 430 16.36 -44.04 6.40
N ALA A 431 16.41 -44.88 7.44
CA ALA A 431 17.11 -46.14 7.41
C ALA A 431 16.79 -46.87 6.09
N GLU A 432 17.83 -47.31 5.38
CA GLU A 432 17.62 -48.09 4.17
C GLU A 432 16.75 -49.31 4.50
N PRO A 433 15.84 -49.71 3.59
CA PRO A 433 15.09 -50.93 3.76
C PRO A 433 16.08 -52.08 3.88
N TRP A 434 15.86 -52.93 4.88
CA TRP A 434 16.50 -54.22 5.03
C TRP A 434 16.48 -54.93 3.68
N GLN A 435 17.67 -55.14 3.09
CA GLN A 435 17.80 -56.04 1.95
C GLN A 435 17.63 -57.45 2.50
N ASP A 436 16.56 -58.11 2.07
CA ASP A 436 16.32 -59.53 2.30
C ASP A 436 17.54 -60.34 1.81
N GLU A 437 18.10 -61.15 2.71
CA GLU A 437 18.97 -62.26 2.37
C GLU A 437 18.13 -63.30 1.60
N GLU A 438 18.16 -63.24 0.26
CA GLU A 438 17.82 -64.40 -0.56
C GLU A 438 19.02 -65.37 -0.58
N SER A 439 18.87 -66.41 0.24
CA SER A 439 19.29 -67.79 0.05
C SER A 439 20.05 -68.14 -1.24
N GLU A 440 21.33 -68.50 -1.09
CA GLU A 440 21.95 -69.61 -1.84
C GLU A 440 22.54 -70.62 -0.85
N CYS A 441 21.74 -71.65 -0.52
CA CYS A 441 22.08 -73.07 -0.24
C CYS A 441 21.03 -73.72 0.68
#